data_AF-A0A4Y2NU69-F1
#
_entry.id   AF-A0A4Y2NU69-F1
#
_cell.length_a   1.000
_cell.length_b   1.000
_cell.length_c   1.000
_cell.angle_alpha   90.00
_cell.angle_beta   90.00
_cell.angle_gamma   90.00
#
_symmetry.space_group_name_H-M   'P 1'
#
loop_
_entity.id
_entity.type
_entity.pdbx_description
1 polymer ?
#
loop_
_entity_poly.entity_id
_entity_poly.type
_entity_poly.pdbx_seq_one_letter_code
_entity_poly.pdbx_strand_id
1 'polypeptide(L)'
;MVEGEILNEVVNLVTKTIISAADDSIPKSGLSFPKNRKPWWNKYCTDTNRDQRRAWNVFRRHPTSANQIAFQRAKSIARWARRKSERGYWIKFVSGINSSVTAKDMWDNVRRACGIYPE
;
A
#
# COMPACT_ATOMS: atom_id res chain seq x y z
N MET A 1 7.64 -32.54 39.95
CA MET A 1 8.15 -31.54 38.98
C MET A 1 8.41 -32.12 37.59
N VAL A 2 8.69 -33.42 37.45
CA VAL A 2 9.06 -34.08 36.17
C VAL A 2 7.89 -34.24 35.17
N GLU A 3 6.66 -34.48 35.64
CA GLU A 3 5.50 -34.67 34.74
C GLU A 3 5.12 -33.41 33.93
N GLY A 4 5.38 -32.22 34.48
CA GLY A 4 5.12 -30.96 33.79
C GLY A 4 6.10 -30.69 32.65
N GLU A 5 7.33 -31.18 32.74
CA GLU A 5 8.33 -31.04 31.67
C GLU A 5 7.99 -31.94 30.47
N ILE A 6 7.55 -33.18 30.73
CA ILE A 6 7.15 -34.15 29.69
C ILE A 6 5.92 -33.67 28.93
N LEU A 7 4.91 -33.14 29.63
CA LEU A 7 3.71 -32.61 28.98
C LEU A 7 4.06 -31.45 28.03
N ASN A 8 4.96 -30.56 28.46
CA ASN A 8 5.42 -29.44 27.62
C ASN A 8 6.22 -29.94 26.41
N GLU A 9 7.03 -30.99 26.55
CA GLU A 9 7.73 -31.61 25.42
C GLU A 9 6.79 -32.18 24.37
N VAL A 10 5.75 -32.92 24.81
CA VAL A 10 4.75 -33.50 23.89
C VAL A 10 3.96 -32.40 23.18
N VAL A 11 3.55 -31.36 23.90
CA VAL A 11 2.84 -30.21 23.31
C VAL A 11 3.73 -29.49 22.29
N ASN A 12 5.01 -29.29 22.59
CA ASN A 12 5.96 -28.68 21.67
C ASN A 12 6.18 -29.53 20.42
N LEU A 13 6.25 -30.86 20.56
CA LEU A 13 6.40 -31.77 19.44
C LEU A 13 5.19 -31.68 18.51
N VAL A 14 3.98 -31.80 19.04
CA VAL A 14 2.73 -31.70 18.26
C VAL A 14 2.64 -30.34 17.55
N THR A 15 2.96 -29.25 18.25
CA THR A 15 2.94 -27.90 17.68
C THR A 15 3.92 -27.78 16.52
N LYS A 16 5.15 -28.29 16.68
CA LYS A 16 6.16 -28.29 15.60
C LYS A 16 5.72 -29.11 14.40
N THR A 17 5.13 -30.29 14.63
CA THR A 17 4.64 -31.14 13.53
C THR A 17 3.53 -30.45 12.74
N ILE A 18 2.58 -29.80 13.43
CA ILE A 18 1.50 -29.05 12.76
C ILE A 18 2.07 -27.89 11.94
N ILE A 19 3.01 -27.11 12.50
CA ILE A 19 3.64 -25.99 11.79
C ILE A 19 4.43 -26.49 10.57
N SER A 20 5.20 -27.58 10.71
CA SER A 20 5.96 -28.15 9.59
C SER A 20 5.05 -28.62 8.47
N ALA A 21 4.00 -29.38 8.79
CA ALA A 21 3.03 -29.84 7.80
C ALA A 21 2.32 -28.66 7.10
N ALA A 22 2.03 -27.58 7.85
CA ALA A 22 1.45 -26.37 7.29
C ALA A 22 2.43 -25.63 6.37
N ASP A 23 3.70 -25.48 6.75
CA ASP A 23 4.73 -24.83 5.95
C ASP A 23 5.05 -25.62 4.66
N ASP A 24 4.97 -26.95 4.70
CA ASP A 24 5.18 -27.81 3.54
C ASP A 24 3.98 -27.83 2.58
N SER A 25 2.76 -27.74 3.12
CA SER A 25 1.52 -27.88 2.34
C SER A 25 0.93 -26.55 1.88
N ILE A 26 1.18 -25.46 2.60
CA ILE A 26 0.60 -24.14 2.34
C ILE A 26 1.71 -23.20 1.87
N PRO A 27 1.75 -22.82 0.58
CA PRO A 27 2.70 -21.83 0.12
C PRO A 27 2.41 -20.50 0.83
N LYS A 28 3.41 -19.95 1.52
CA LYS A 28 3.31 -18.63 2.14
C LYS A 28 3.00 -17.62 1.04
N SER A 29 1.90 -16.88 1.20
CA SER A 29 1.53 -15.83 0.26
C SER A 29 2.70 -14.88 0.06
N GLY A 30 3.08 -14.61 -1.19
CA GLY A 30 4.18 -13.71 -1.52
C GLY A 30 4.01 -12.31 -0.93
N LEU A 31 5.07 -11.50 -0.99
CA LEU A 31 5.11 -10.12 -0.51
C LEU A 31 3.81 -9.37 -0.82
N SER A 32 3.02 -9.05 0.21
CA SER A 32 1.81 -8.25 0.05
C SER A 32 2.23 -6.84 -0.36
N PHE A 33 2.14 -6.55 -1.65
CA PHE A 33 2.46 -5.22 -2.13
C PHE A 33 1.43 -4.20 -1.60
N PRO A 34 1.88 -2.96 -1.30
CA PRO A 34 0.96 -1.89 -0.94
C PRO A 34 -0.10 -1.70 -2.02
N LYS A 35 -1.35 -1.46 -1.59
CA LYS A 35 -2.48 -1.22 -2.50
C LYS A 35 -2.22 -0.12 -3.54
N ASN A 36 -1.38 0.86 -3.20
CA ASN A 36 -0.88 1.87 -4.11
C ASN A 36 0.63 1.73 -4.23
N ARG A 37 1.08 1.06 -5.29
CA ARG A 37 2.52 0.81 -5.52
C ARG A 37 3.29 2.03 -6.02
N LYS A 38 2.58 3.05 -6.53
CA LYS A 38 3.20 4.21 -7.17
C LYS A 38 4.24 4.86 -6.23
N PRO A 39 5.50 5.05 -6.65
CA PRO A 39 6.57 5.60 -5.81
C PRO A 39 6.27 6.97 -5.21
N TRP A 40 5.42 7.76 -5.87
CA TRP A 40 5.00 9.08 -5.41
C TRP A 40 3.79 9.04 -4.48
N TRP A 41 3.20 7.87 -4.19
CA TRP A 41 2.09 7.75 -3.27
C TRP A 41 2.58 7.74 -1.81
N ASN A 42 2.12 8.70 -1.01
CA ASN A 42 2.54 8.84 0.38
C ASN A 42 1.35 8.73 1.37
N LYS A 43 1.65 8.74 2.68
CA LYS A 43 0.64 8.67 3.74
C LYS A 43 -0.42 9.76 3.63
N TYR A 44 -0.01 10.98 3.28
CA TYR A 44 -0.93 12.11 3.11
C TYR A 44 -1.93 11.90 1.94
N CYS A 45 -1.47 11.30 0.83
CA CYS A 45 -2.36 10.87 -0.26
C CYS A 45 -3.36 9.82 0.21
N THR A 46 -2.93 8.86 1.04
CA THR A 46 -3.82 7.85 1.63
C THR A 46 -4.87 8.48 2.53
N ASP A 47 -4.46 9.35 3.45
CA ASP A 47 -5.36 9.99 4.43
C ASP A 47 -6.41 10.85 3.72
N THR A 48 -5.99 11.74 2.81
CA THR A 48 -6.92 12.60 2.04
C THR A 48 -7.86 11.81 1.13
N ASN A 49 -7.41 10.70 0.54
CA ASN A 49 -8.26 9.81 -0.26
C ASN A 49 -9.29 9.06 0.61
N ARG A 50 -8.92 8.68 1.85
CA ARG A 50 -9.85 8.11 2.83
C ARG A 50 -10.92 9.13 3.21
N ASP A 51 -10.54 10.37 3.46
CA ASP A 51 -11.49 11.43 3.83
C ASP A 51 -12.42 11.81 2.66
N GLN A 52 -11.89 11.85 1.43
CA GLN A 52 -12.71 11.98 0.21
C GLN A 52 -13.78 10.87 0.14
N ARG A 53 -13.40 9.60 0.39
CA ARG A 53 -14.33 8.46 0.37
C ARG A 53 -15.36 8.53 1.50
N ARG A 54 -14.95 8.97 2.69
CA ARG A 54 -15.86 9.18 3.83
C ARG A 54 -16.91 10.23 3.48
N ALA A 55 -16.48 11.41 3.00
CA ALA A 55 -17.39 12.48 2.60
C ALA A 55 -18.32 12.06 1.44
N TRP A 56 -17.81 11.32 0.46
CA TRP A 56 -18.63 10.73 -0.60
C TRP A 56 -19.70 9.78 -0.05
N ASN A 57 -19.33 8.91 0.87
CA ASN A 57 -20.27 7.95 1.46
C ASN A 57 -21.37 8.62 2.29
N VAL A 58 -21.07 9.74 2.95
CA VAL A 58 -22.09 10.55 3.64
C VAL A 58 -23.02 11.21 2.63
N PHE A 59 -22.47 11.91 1.64
CA PHE A 59 -23.26 12.58 0.59
C PHE A 59 -24.13 11.59 -0.20
N ARG A 60 -23.60 10.42 -0.55
CA ARG A 60 -24.32 9.37 -1.29
C ARG A 60 -25.52 8.82 -0.50
N ARG A 61 -25.43 8.74 0.83
CA ARG A 61 -26.55 8.30 1.69
C ARG A 61 -27.53 9.43 1.98
N HIS A 62 -27.01 10.64 2.13
CA HIS A 62 -27.77 11.83 2.51
C HIS A 62 -27.41 13.00 1.59
N PRO A 63 -28.09 13.15 0.44
CA PRO A 63 -27.74 14.11 -0.60
C PRO A 63 -28.22 15.53 -0.25
N THR A 64 -27.66 16.11 0.80
CA THR A 64 -27.90 17.51 1.20
C THR A 64 -26.83 18.44 0.61
N SER A 65 -27.15 19.73 0.50
CA SER A 65 -26.22 20.76 0.00
C SER A 65 -24.96 20.87 0.88
N ALA A 66 -25.10 20.81 2.20
CA ALA A 66 -23.98 20.80 3.14
C ALA A 66 -23.04 19.60 2.89
N ASN A 67 -23.60 18.41 2.68
CA ASN A 67 -22.82 17.20 2.40
C ASN A 67 -22.13 17.27 1.04
N GLN A 68 -22.80 17.86 0.03
CA GLN A 68 -22.20 18.11 -1.28
C GLN A 68 -20.99 19.04 -1.17
N ILE A 69 -21.11 20.16 -0.44
CA ILE A 69 -20.01 21.10 -0.21
C ILE A 69 -18.84 20.41 0.50
N ALA A 70 -19.12 19.63 1.56
CA ALA A 70 -18.10 18.88 2.29
C ALA A 70 -17.37 17.87 1.38
N PHE A 71 -18.10 17.14 0.53
CA PHE A 71 -17.51 16.23 -0.44
C PHE A 71 -16.65 16.95 -1.47
N GLN A 72 -17.11 18.08 -2.04
CA GLN A 72 -16.33 18.84 -3.02
C GLN A 72 -15.03 19.39 -2.42
N ARG A 73 -15.06 19.86 -1.17
CA ARG A 73 -13.85 20.27 -0.42
C ARG A 73 -12.89 19.09 -0.23
N ALA A 74 -13.37 17.94 0.24
CA ALA A 74 -12.52 16.76 0.40
C ALA A 74 -11.94 16.26 -0.94
N LYS A 75 -12.73 16.33 -2.02
CA LYS A 75 -12.31 15.98 -3.39
C LYS A 75 -11.23 16.91 -3.91
N SER A 76 -11.32 18.22 -3.66
CA SER A 76 -10.29 19.19 -4.10
C SER A 76 -8.97 18.97 -3.33
N ILE A 77 -9.04 18.75 -2.02
CA ILE A 77 -7.87 18.44 -1.18
C ILE A 77 -7.18 17.16 -1.65
N ALA A 78 -7.92 16.07 -1.84
CA ALA A 78 -7.35 14.80 -2.32
C ALA A 78 -6.73 14.93 -3.72
N ARG A 79 -7.34 15.72 -4.61
CA ARG A 79 -6.77 16.02 -5.94
C ARG A 79 -5.47 16.81 -5.83
N TRP A 80 -5.42 17.82 -4.98
CA TRP A 80 -4.21 18.63 -4.75
C TRP A 80 -3.08 17.78 -4.15
N ALA A 81 -3.37 16.97 -3.13
CA ALA A 81 -2.39 16.08 -2.49
C ALA A 81 -1.72 15.14 -3.50
N ARG A 82 -2.52 14.48 -4.35
CA ARG A 82 -2.00 13.60 -5.43
C ARG A 82 -1.08 14.36 -6.37
N ARG A 83 -1.55 15.48 -6.93
CA ARG A 83 -0.77 16.28 -7.90
C ARG A 83 0.52 16.82 -7.31
N LYS A 84 0.50 17.28 -6.04
CA LYS A 84 1.68 17.80 -5.36
C LYS A 84 2.73 16.71 -5.16
N SER A 85 2.30 15.52 -4.73
CA SER A 85 3.19 14.39 -4.52
C SER A 85 3.80 13.87 -5.83
N GLU A 86 2.95 13.69 -6.84
CA GLU A 86 3.37 13.27 -8.19
C GLU A 86 4.35 14.26 -8.80
N ARG A 87 4.05 15.57 -8.76
CA ARG A 87 4.96 16.61 -9.23
C ARG A 87 6.30 16.59 -8.48
N GLY A 88 6.27 16.47 -7.16
CA GLY A 88 7.49 16.43 -6.34
C GLY A 88 8.39 15.24 -6.68
N TYR A 89 7.78 14.08 -6.97
CA TYR A 89 8.52 12.92 -7.44
C TYR A 89 9.11 13.13 -8.83
N TRP A 90 8.33 13.63 -9.79
CA TRP A 90 8.83 13.85 -11.16
C TRP A 90 9.97 14.85 -11.22
N ILE A 91 9.91 15.94 -10.44
CA ILE A 91 11.01 16.89 -10.32
C ILE A 91 12.27 16.16 -9.85
N LYS A 92 12.19 15.39 -8.76
CA LYS A 92 13.34 14.62 -8.23
C LYS A 92 13.86 13.58 -9.22
N PHE A 93 12.95 12.88 -9.90
CA PHE A 93 13.29 11.84 -10.88
C PHE A 93 14.06 12.45 -12.05
N VAL A 94 13.52 13.49 -12.68
CA VAL A 94 14.16 14.16 -13.83
C VAL A 94 15.49 14.78 -13.42
N SER A 95 15.58 15.42 -12.25
CA SER A 95 16.83 15.95 -11.72
C SER A 95 17.89 14.87 -11.41
N GLY A 96 17.48 13.61 -11.23
CA GLY A 96 18.38 12.49 -10.97
C GLY A 96 18.89 11.77 -12.23
N ILE A 97 18.40 12.13 -13.42
CA ILE A 97 18.86 11.52 -14.68
C ILE A 97 20.26 12.05 -15.01
N ASN A 98 21.21 11.15 -15.16
CA ASN A 98 22.59 11.45 -15.52
C ASN A 98 23.15 10.36 -16.47
N SER A 99 24.42 10.49 -16.86
CA SER A 99 25.06 9.59 -17.82
C SER A 99 25.23 8.15 -17.34
N SER A 100 25.09 7.85 -16.05
CA SER A 100 25.17 6.48 -15.52
C SER A 100 23.83 5.76 -15.49
N VAL A 101 22.71 6.46 -15.72
CA VAL A 101 21.37 5.85 -15.76
C VAL A 101 21.18 5.14 -17.09
N THR A 102 20.94 3.83 -17.07
CA THR A 102 20.65 3.08 -18.29
C THR A 102 19.25 3.40 -18.81
N ALA A 103 19.06 3.28 -20.12
CA ALA A 103 17.74 3.45 -20.74
C ALA A 103 16.68 2.51 -20.12
N LYS A 104 17.09 1.28 -19.78
CA LYS A 104 16.22 0.30 -19.11
C LYS A 104 15.75 0.81 -17.75
N ASP A 105 16.66 1.26 -16.90
CA ASP A 105 16.33 1.75 -15.56
C ASP A 105 15.44 3.00 -15.62
N MET A 106 15.69 3.88 -16.59
CA MET A 106 14.85 5.05 -16.84
C MET A 106 13.41 4.62 -17.17
N TRP A 107 13.22 3.73 -18.15
CA TRP A 107 11.90 3.25 -18.53
C TRP A 107 11.21 2.45 -17.43
N ASP A 108 11.95 1.67 -16.65
CA ASP A 108 11.43 0.95 -15.49
C ASP A 108 10.91 1.90 -14.42
N ASN A 109 11.61 3.00 -14.15
CA ASN A 109 11.17 4.02 -13.20
C ASN A 109 9.91 4.75 -13.69
N VAL A 110 9.83 5.08 -14.99
CA VAL A 110 8.63 5.67 -15.61
C VAL A 110 7.44 4.71 -15.47
N ARG A 111 7.61 3.43 -15.80
CA ARG A 111 6.57 2.40 -15.63
C ARG A 111 6.09 2.31 -14.18
N ARG A 112 7.03 2.25 -13.22
CA ARG A 112 6.72 2.25 -11.78
C ARG A 112 5.94 3.51 -11.36
N ALA A 113 6.33 4.68 -11.84
CA ALA A 113 5.62 5.95 -11.59
C ALA A 113 4.18 5.93 -12.13
N CYS A 114 3.95 5.28 -13.27
CA CYS A 114 2.61 5.05 -13.82
C CYS A 114 1.82 3.96 -13.06
N GLY A 115 2.50 3.14 -12.26
CA GLY A 115 1.91 2.00 -11.55
C GLY A 115 1.94 0.69 -12.34
N ILE A 116 2.73 0.63 -13.41
CA ILE A 116 2.95 -0.55 -14.24
C ILE A 116 4.18 -1.27 -13.69
N TYR A 117 4.00 -2.49 -13.20
CA TYR A 117 5.08 -3.34 -12.70
C TYR A 117 5.21 -4.56 -13.62
N PRO A 118 6.43 -5.04 -13.89
CA PRO A 118 6.61 -6.37 -14.45
C PRO A 118 5.91 -7.39 -13.54
N GLU A 119 5.30 -8.40 -14.14
CA GLU A 119 4.79 -9.56 -13.39
C GLU A 119 5.94 -10.37 -12.78
#